data_AF-A0A934L0J2-F1
#
_entry.id   AF-A0A934L0J2-F1
#
_cell.length_a   1.000
_cell.length_b   1.000
_cell.length_c   1.000
_cell.angle_alpha   90.00
_cell.angle_beta   90.00
_cell.angle_gamma   90.00
#
_symmetry.space_group_name_H-M   'P 1'
#
loop_
_entity.id
_entity.type
_entity.pdbx_description
1 polymer ?
#
loop_
_entity_poly.entity_id
_entity_poly.type
_entity_poly.pdbx_seq_one_letter_code
_entity_poly.pdbx_strand_id
1 'polypeptide(L)'
;MKHVINTSEVLGTVDVPEGVCEVCASADAGYDEAVGRLVVRLESFLRPIGLRVKERHFRADWLPENETVSESGAREESHDVSREIFQIWVRKVREAAPQLHRV
;
A
#
# COMPACT_ATOMS: atom_id res chain seq x y z
N MET A 1 15.30 1.71 -13.69
CA MET A 1 13.91 2.14 -13.39
C MET A 1 13.90 3.57 -12.90
N LYS A 2 13.02 4.41 -13.44
CA LYS A 2 12.76 5.77 -12.98
C LYS A 2 11.57 5.77 -12.03
N HIS A 3 11.74 6.36 -10.86
CA HIS A 3 10.69 6.44 -9.85
C HIS A 3 9.50 7.28 -10.35
N VAL A 4 8.28 6.80 -10.12
CA VAL A 4 7.03 7.44 -10.56
C VAL A 4 6.24 7.95 -9.36
N ILE A 5 5.89 7.06 -8.42
CA ILE A 5 5.25 7.43 -7.15
C ILE A 5 5.84 6.60 -6.00
N ASN A 6 5.91 7.22 -4.83
CA ASN A 6 6.04 6.54 -3.54
C ASN A 6 5.02 7.19 -2.62
N THR A 7 4.02 6.41 -2.22
CA THR A 7 2.89 6.90 -1.44
C THR A 7 2.47 5.87 -0.40
N SER A 8 1.96 6.37 0.72
CA SER A 8 1.41 5.56 1.80
C SER A 8 0.19 6.26 2.36
N GLU A 9 -0.89 5.52 2.58
CA GLU A 9 -2.13 6.01 3.17
C GLU A 9 -2.48 5.22 4.43
N VAL A 10 -2.87 5.94 5.49
CA VAL A 10 -3.51 5.35 6.67
C VAL A 10 -5.00 5.23 6.40
N LEU A 11 -5.52 4.01 6.42
CA LEU A 11 -6.88 3.71 6.04
C LEU A 11 -7.87 3.81 7.21
N GLY A 12 -7.37 3.67 8.43
CA GLY A 12 -8.13 3.59 9.66
C GLY A 12 -7.30 2.99 10.78
N THR A 13 -7.93 2.78 11.92
CA THR A 13 -7.35 2.03 13.04
C THR A 13 -8.12 0.75 13.29
N VAL A 14 -7.46 -0.23 13.89
CA VAL A 14 -8.01 -1.53 14.23
C VAL A 14 -7.49 -1.97 15.60
N ASP A 15 -8.37 -2.58 16.40
CA ASP A 15 -7.98 -3.30 17.60
C ASP A 15 -7.45 -4.69 17.24
N VAL A 16 -6.16 -4.94 17.50
CA VAL A 16 -5.53 -6.25 17.39
C VAL A 16 -5.00 -6.70 18.76
N PRO A 17 -4.67 -7.99 18.99
CA PRO A 17 -4.16 -8.45 20.28
C PRO A 17 -2.94 -7.68 20.80
N GLU A 18 -2.14 -7.11 19.90
CA GLU A 18 -0.98 -6.27 20.18
C GLU A 18 -1.31 -4.81 20.56
N GLY A 19 -2.58 -4.40 20.44
CA GLY A 19 -3.08 -3.06 20.72
C GLY A 19 -3.69 -2.36 19.50
N VAL A 20 -4.00 -1.07 19.64
CA VAL A 20 -4.56 -0.26 18.54
C VAL A 20 -3.48 0.01 17.50
N CYS A 21 -3.78 -0.35 16.25
CA CYS A 21 -2.86 -0.16 15.13
C CYS A 21 -3.52 0.59 13.98
N GLU A 22 -2.73 1.42 13.29
CA GLU A 22 -3.09 1.94 11.98
C GLU A 22 -2.99 0.84 10.93
N VAL A 23 -3.97 0.79 10.05
CA VAL A 23 -3.91 -0.03 8.83
C VAL A 23 -3.37 0.85 7.71
N CYS A 24 -2.22 0.47 7.16
CA CYS A 24 -1.54 1.22 6.11
C CYS A 24 -1.57 0.45 4.79
N ALA A 25 -1.73 1.19 3.70
CA ALA A 25 -1.49 0.71 2.34
C ALA A 25 -0.46 1.61 1.67
N SER A 26 0.49 1.02 0.95
CA SER A 26 1.53 1.76 0.24
C SER A 26 1.76 1.27 -1.17
N ALA A 27 2.24 2.17 -2.02
CA ALA A 27 2.68 1.88 -3.37
C ALA A 27 4.05 2.51 -3.64
N ASP A 28 4.96 1.71 -4.19
CA ASP A 28 6.23 2.15 -4.80
C ASP A 28 6.22 1.78 -6.28
N ALA A 29 6.19 2.79 -7.14
CA ALA A 29 6.07 2.61 -8.58
C ALA A 29 7.32 3.12 -9.30
N GLY A 30 7.78 2.34 -10.27
CA GLY A 30 8.87 2.72 -11.15
C GLY A 30 8.61 2.31 -12.59
N TYR A 31 9.01 3.16 -13.53
CA TYR A 31 8.96 2.88 -14.96
C TYR A 31 10.31 2.36 -15.43
N ASP A 32 10.31 1.22 -16.11
CA ASP A 32 11.45 0.67 -16.80
C ASP A 32 11.42 1.05 -18.28
N GLU A 33 12.24 2.04 -18.66
CA GLU A 33 12.35 2.50 -20.04
C GLU A 33 12.95 1.46 -20.98
N ALA A 34 13.74 0.51 -20.48
CA ALA A 34 14.38 -0.50 -21.33
C ALA A 34 13.35 -1.50 -21.88
N VAL A 35 12.30 -1.78 -21.11
CA VAL A 35 11.24 -2.74 -21.48
C VAL A 35 9.88 -2.08 -21.68
N GLY A 36 9.76 -0.76 -21.48
CA GLY A 36 8.54 0.00 -21.67
C GLY A 36 7.42 -0.39 -20.70
N ARG A 37 7.76 -0.62 -19.42
CA ARG A 37 6.81 -1.12 -18.42
C ARG A 37 6.80 -0.28 -17.15
N LEU A 38 5.60 -0.03 -16.65
CA LEU A 38 5.37 0.43 -15.28
C LEU A 38 5.34 -0.79 -14.35
N VAL A 39 6.10 -0.73 -13.27
CA VAL A 39 6.08 -1.71 -12.18
C VAL A 39 5.60 -1.02 -10.92
N VAL A 40 4.55 -1.54 -10.30
CA VAL A 40 3.99 -1.01 -9.05
C VAL A 40 4.08 -2.10 -7.98
N ARG A 41 4.83 -1.83 -6.91
CA ARG A 41 4.91 -2.67 -5.72
C ARG A 41 3.90 -2.16 -4.70
N LEU A 42 3.00 -3.03 -4.29
CA LEU A 42 1.90 -2.75 -3.39
C LEU A 42 2.13 -3.51 -2.08
N GLU A 43 2.07 -2.80 -0.96
CA GLU A 43 2.23 -3.39 0.36
C GLU A 43 1.10 -2.94 1.27
N SER A 44 0.81 -3.79 2.26
CA SER A 44 -0.09 -3.45 3.36
C SER A 44 0.51 -3.92 4.68
N PHE A 45 0.38 -3.10 5.72
CA PHE A 45 0.97 -3.38 7.03
C PHE A 45 0.21 -2.69 8.15
N LEU A 46 0.41 -3.18 9.36
CA LEU A 46 -0.05 -2.55 10.60
C LEU A 46 1.08 -1.75 11.23
N ARG A 47 0.74 -0.56 11.72
CA ARG A 47 1.65 0.31 12.49
C ARG A 47 1.04 0.61 13.86
N PRO A 48 1.70 0.23 14.98
CA PRO A 48 1.20 0.54 16.32
C PRO A 48 1.04 2.03 16.57
N ILE A 49 -0.05 2.42 17.22
CA ILE A 49 -0.28 3.81 17.65
C ILE A 49 0.23 3.97 19.08
N GLY A 50 1.47 4.40 19.24
CA GLY A 50 2.03 4.66 20.57
C GLY A 50 3.48 5.11 20.55
N LEU A 51 3.76 6.26 21.17
CA LEU A 51 5.09 6.90 21.25
C LEU A 51 6.17 6.03 21.94
N ARG A 52 5.79 4.96 22.63
CA ARG A 52 6.70 4.05 23.36
C ARG A 52 6.96 2.74 22.64
N VAL A 53 6.25 2.45 21.55
CA VAL A 53 6.44 1.24 20.77
C VAL A 53 7.43 1.57 19.66
N LYS A 54 8.52 0.80 19.57
CA LYS A 54 9.45 0.91 18.44
C LYS A 54 8.64 0.73 17.16
N GLU A 55 8.79 1.64 16.20
CA GLU A 55 8.09 1.57 14.91
C GLU A 55 8.36 0.20 14.29
N ARG A 56 7.34 -0.65 14.31
CA ARG A 56 7.41 -2.02 13.84
C ARG A 56 6.23 -2.20 12.91
N HIS A 57 6.54 -2.41 11.64
CA HIS A 57 5.56 -2.89 10.69
C HIS A 57 5.36 -4.37 10.95
N PHE A 58 4.13 -4.76 11.16
CA PHE A 58 3.76 -6.17 11.27
C PHE A 58 2.52 -6.44 10.43
N ARG A 59 2.36 -7.70 10.06
CA ARG A 59 1.36 -8.14 9.10
C ARG A 59 0.36 -9.01 9.85
N ALA A 60 -0.92 -8.77 9.61
CA ALA A 60 -1.98 -9.65 10.06
C ALA A 60 -2.38 -10.61 8.93
N ASP A 61 -2.88 -11.79 9.27
CA ASP A 61 -3.25 -12.84 8.31
C ASP A 61 -4.41 -12.43 7.39
N TRP A 62 -5.25 -11.49 7.84
CA TRP A 62 -6.34 -10.93 7.05
C TRP A 62 -5.89 -9.84 6.07
N LEU A 63 -4.65 -9.34 6.15
CA LEU A 63 -4.15 -8.34 5.20
C LEU A 63 -3.75 -8.99 3.86
N PRO A 64 -4.16 -8.42 2.71
CA PRO A 64 -3.83 -8.98 1.40
C PRO A 64 -2.32 -9.03 1.17
N GLU A 65 -1.83 -10.17 0.65
CA GLU A 65 -0.40 -10.38 0.31
C GLU A 65 0.17 -9.25 -0.55
N ASN A 66 1.45 -8.91 -0.30
CA ASN A 66 2.12 -7.89 -1.10
C ASN A 66 2.06 -8.29 -2.58
N GLU A 67 1.76 -7.32 -3.43
CA GLU A 67 1.48 -7.57 -4.83
C GLU A 67 2.42 -6.73 -5.68
N THR A 68 2.88 -7.29 -6.80
CA THR A 68 3.61 -6.52 -7.82
C THR A 68 2.83 -6.57 -9.12
N VAL A 69 2.35 -5.40 -9.53
CA VAL A 69 1.61 -5.23 -10.78
C VAL A 69 2.57 -4.68 -11.82
N SER A 70 2.50 -5.21 -13.04
CA SER A 70 3.33 -4.76 -14.17
C SER A 70 2.44 -4.43 -15.35
N GLU A 71 2.39 -3.16 -15.72
CA GLU A 71 1.59 -2.67 -16.85
C GLU A 71 2.49 -2.22 -18.00
N SER A 72 2.05 -2.50 -19.22
CA SER A 72 2.69 -1.96 -20.42
C SER A 72 2.00 -0.65 -20.78
N GLY A 73 2.76 0.39 -21.09
CA GLY A 73 2.17 1.69 -21.38
C GLY A 73 3.21 2.78 -21.61
N ALA A 74 2.72 3.96 -21.99
CA ALA A 74 3.58 5.11 -22.16
C ALA A 74 4.07 5.64 -20.80
N ARG A 75 5.26 6.25 -20.79
CA ARG A 75 5.82 6.83 -19.57
C ARG A 75 4.95 7.97 -19.05
N GLU A 76 4.31 8.68 -19.96
CA GLU A 76 3.45 9.83 -19.71
C GLU A 76 2.19 9.45 -18.92
N GLU A 77 1.67 8.24 -19.14
CA GLU A 77 0.48 7.70 -18.48
C GLU A 77 0.81 6.99 -17.17
N SER A 78 2.09 6.67 -16.94
CA SER A 78 2.54 5.82 -15.84
C SER A 78 2.14 6.35 -14.47
N HIS A 79 2.10 7.67 -14.30
CA HIS A 79 1.67 8.28 -13.04
C HIS A 79 0.18 8.05 -12.77
N ASP A 80 -0.68 8.29 -13.76
CA ASP A 80 -2.13 8.14 -13.60
C ASP A 80 -2.52 6.67 -13.43
N VAL A 81 -1.91 5.77 -14.22
CA VAL A 81 -2.09 4.32 -14.08
C VAL A 81 -1.62 3.84 -12.71
N SER A 82 -0.46 4.30 -12.22
CA SER A 82 0.03 3.91 -10.88
C SER A 82 -0.90 4.36 -9.76
N ARG A 83 -1.56 5.52 -9.90
CA ARG A 83 -2.56 6.01 -8.95
C ARG A 83 -3.83 5.17 -8.98
N GLU A 84 -4.33 4.81 -10.15
CA GLU A 84 -5.49 3.94 -10.29
C GLU A 84 -5.25 2.58 -9.64
N ILE A 85 -4.10 1.96 -9.93
CA ILE A 85 -3.66 0.71 -9.30
C ILE A 85 -3.63 0.86 -7.77
N PHE A 86 -3.06 1.95 -7.26
CA PHE A 86 -3.01 2.19 -5.82
C PHE A 86 -4.41 2.38 -5.21
N GLN A 87 -5.35 3.05 -5.87
CA GLN A 87 -6.72 3.19 -5.36
C GLN A 87 -7.46 1.85 -5.33
N ILE A 88 -7.24 0.99 -6.33
CA ILE A 88 -7.76 -0.39 -6.31
C ILE A 88 -7.17 -1.17 -5.13
N TRP A 89 -5.86 -1.03 -4.88
CA TRP A 89 -5.20 -1.64 -3.74
C TRP A 89 -5.76 -1.15 -2.40
N VAL A 90 -5.92 0.17 -2.24
CA VAL A 90 -6.53 0.77 -1.04
C VAL A 90 -7.90 0.16 -0.77
N ARG A 91 -8.75 0.02 -1.80
CA ARG A 91 -10.06 -0.64 -1.67
C ARG A 91 -9.92 -2.09 -1.20
N LYS A 92 -9.03 -2.87 -1.82
CA LYS A 92 -8.77 -4.27 -1.46
C LYS A 92 -8.33 -4.41 0.01
N VAL A 93 -7.45 -3.53 0.48
CA VAL A 93 -7.00 -3.52 1.88
C VAL A 93 -8.14 -3.13 2.83
N ARG A 94 -8.98 -2.15 2.47
CA ARG A 94 -10.17 -1.78 3.27
C ARG A 94 -11.17 -2.92 3.39
N GLU A 95 -11.43 -3.64 2.31
CA GLU A 95 -12.38 -4.77 2.29
C GLU A 95 -11.88 -5.97 3.09
N ALA A 96 -10.57 -6.18 3.13
CA ALA A 96 -9.94 -7.27 3.87
C ALA A 96 -9.80 -6.95 5.37
N ALA A 97 -9.74 -5.66 5.72
CA ALA A 97 -9.62 -5.25 7.11
C ALA A 97 -10.91 -5.53 7.91
N PRO A 98 -10.78 -5.98 9.17
CA PRO A 98 -11.91 -5.97 10.09
C PRO A 98 -12.37 -4.52 10.32
N GLN A 99 -13.48 -4.36 11.04
CA GLN A 99 -14.17 -3.07 11.21
C GLN A 99 -13.20 -1.93 11.56
N LEU A 100 -12.88 -1.10 10.57
CA LEU A 100 -11.95 0.01 10.70
C LEU A 100 -12.60 1.15 11.48
N HIS A 101 -11.92 1.65 12.50
CA HIS A 101 -12.28 2.89 13.16
C HIS A 101 -11.67 4.06 12.39
N ARG A 102 -12.42 5.16 12.28
CA ARG A 102 -11.94 6.37 11.61
C ARG A 102 -10.78 6.95 12.42
N VAL A 103 -9.64 7.18 11.76
CA VAL A 103 -8.54 8.01 12.30
C VAL A 103 -8.99 9.44 12.50
#